data_AF-A0A4S8KTP1-F1
#
_entry.id   AF-A0A4S8KTP1-F1
#
_cell.length_a   1.000
_cell.length_b   1.000
_cell.length_c   1.000
_cell.angle_alpha   90.00
_cell.angle_beta   90.00
_cell.angle_gamma   90.00
#
_symmetry.space_group_name_H-M   'P 1'
#
loop_
_entity.id
_entity.type
_entity.pdbx_description
1 polymer ?
#
loop_
_entity_poly.entity_id
_entity_poly.type
_entity_poly.pdbx_seq_one_letter_code
_entity_poly.pdbx_strand_id
1 'polypeptide(L)'
;AELFLFSSRQVPCSLCDGDGNVVILTKVKNQFYVESLMGTVTTEMGSSAALCMPSMVLSDVRGYGVQRTQSQAWWIGRAVAICRQKKWAIPDEILKIQNGKCLFVGKIINVSREVRAGFIWGEIRIARLRDDEVEDVSSALVANEEGDDQMIIPFQNENLAAYVEKRDGSRSMVAIVPDLIAVLDSQSGSHLGTQMYSYGLRVTVIALAGSPLWTTEAGLRCGGPSAFGDVPSITYKLPR
;
A
#
# COMPACT_ATOMS: atom_id res chain seq x y z
N ALA A 1 -7.39 -3.94 9.24
CA ALA A 1 -7.97 -2.59 9.11
C ALA A 1 -9.41 -2.64 8.56
N GLU A 2 -9.64 -3.32 7.42
CA GLU A 2 -10.91 -3.33 6.66
C GLU A 2 -12.20 -3.61 7.44
N LEU A 3 -12.23 -4.65 8.28
CA LEU A 3 -13.45 -5.04 8.99
C LEU A 3 -13.75 -4.21 10.26
N PHE A 4 -12.77 -3.42 10.73
CA PHE A 4 -12.91 -2.67 11.99
C PHE A 4 -13.81 -1.45 11.85
N LEU A 5 -13.92 -0.87 10.66
CA LEU A 5 -14.64 0.39 10.46
C LEU A 5 -16.12 0.20 10.11
N PHE A 6 -16.50 -1.01 9.64
CA PHE A 6 -17.88 -1.36 9.31
C PHE A 6 -18.60 -2.15 10.40
N SER A 7 -17.86 -2.82 11.29
CA SER A 7 -18.44 -3.50 12.45
C SER A 7 -18.77 -2.49 13.54
N SER A 8 -20.03 -2.48 14.00
CA SER A 8 -20.53 -1.55 15.02
C SER A 8 -19.94 -1.77 16.42
N ARG A 9 -19.12 -2.81 16.62
CA ARG A 9 -18.59 -3.18 17.94
C ARG A 9 -17.11 -3.55 17.87
N GLN A 10 -16.27 -2.63 18.34
CA GLN A 10 -14.81 -2.81 18.45
C GLN A 10 -14.35 -3.23 19.87
N VAL A 11 -15.27 -3.30 20.84
CA VAL A 11 -15.01 -3.74 22.22
C VAL A 11 -15.97 -4.86 22.64
N PRO A 12 -15.57 -5.84 23.48
CA PRO A 12 -14.27 -5.92 24.14
C PRO A 12 -13.15 -6.31 23.18
N CYS A 13 -11.98 -5.70 23.34
CA CYS A 13 -10.74 -6.09 22.68
C CYS A 13 -9.63 -6.21 23.73
N SER A 14 -8.60 -7.00 23.44
CA SER A 14 -7.49 -7.24 24.35
C SER A 14 -6.15 -7.06 23.66
N LEU A 15 -5.16 -6.63 24.43
CA LEU A 15 -3.81 -6.40 23.97
C LEU A 15 -2.85 -7.15 24.90
N CYS A 16 -1.88 -7.87 24.33
CA CYS A 16 -0.91 -8.67 25.07
C CYS A 16 0.49 -8.37 24.56
N ASP A 17 1.43 -8.09 25.45
CA ASP A 17 2.85 -7.97 25.10
C ASP A 17 3.59 -9.31 25.22
N GLY A 18 4.89 -9.29 24.92
CA GLY A 18 5.76 -10.48 25.03
C GLY A 18 6.15 -10.84 26.46
N ASP A 19 5.92 -9.95 27.42
CA ASP A 19 6.30 -10.10 28.82
C ASP A 19 5.14 -10.64 29.69
N GLY A 20 3.97 -10.88 29.07
CA GLY A 20 2.80 -11.45 29.71
C GLY A 20 1.84 -10.42 30.30
N ASN A 21 2.03 -9.13 30.04
CA ASN A 21 1.07 -8.10 30.42
C ASN A 21 -0.13 -8.15 29.46
N VAL A 22 -1.34 -8.19 30.04
CA VAL A 22 -2.59 -8.24 29.28
C VAL A 22 -3.49 -7.08 29.68
N VAL A 23 -3.96 -6.32 28.71
CA VAL A 23 -4.95 -5.24 28.88
C VAL A 23 -6.22 -5.60 28.13
N ILE A 24 -7.37 -5.45 28.78
CA ILE A 24 -8.69 -5.67 28.16
C ILE A 24 -9.48 -4.37 28.19
N LEU A 25 -9.82 -3.85 27.01
CA LEU A 25 -10.68 -2.69 26.86
C LEU A 25 -12.12 -3.15 26.66
N THR A 26 -12.97 -2.93 27.65
CA THR A 26 -14.37 -3.39 27.64
C THR A 26 -15.35 -2.32 27.19
N LYS A 27 -15.00 -1.04 27.35
CA LYS A 27 -15.85 0.10 27.00
C LYS A 27 -15.00 1.28 26.55
N VAL A 28 -15.50 2.01 25.56
CA VAL A 28 -14.85 3.19 24.99
C VAL A 28 -15.92 4.21 24.60
N LYS A 29 -15.55 5.49 24.53
CA LYS A 29 -16.47 6.58 24.17
C LYS A 29 -17.00 6.44 22.73
N ASN A 30 -16.10 6.13 21.80
CA ASN A 30 -16.42 5.89 20.39
C ASN A 30 -15.39 4.95 19.78
N GLN A 31 -15.67 4.43 18.59
CA GLN A 31 -14.81 3.47 17.90
C GLN A 31 -13.40 4.03 17.57
N PHE A 32 -13.32 5.30 17.20
CA PHE A 32 -12.03 5.93 16.84
C PHE A 32 -11.06 6.00 18.03
N TYR A 33 -11.58 6.05 19.25
CA TYR A 33 -10.76 6.08 20.46
C TYR A 33 -10.14 4.72 20.81
N VAL A 34 -10.62 3.61 20.23
CA VAL A 34 -10.03 2.27 20.46
C VAL A 34 -8.59 2.24 19.98
N GLU A 35 -8.36 2.68 18.73
CA GLU A 35 -7.02 2.70 18.13
C GLU A 35 -6.10 3.67 18.89
N SER A 36 -6.60 4.84 19.29
CA SER A 36 -5.80 5.80 20.07
C SER A 36 -5.39 5.23 21.43
N LEU A 37 -6.32 4.64 22.19
CA LEU A 37 -6.02 4.06 23.51
C LEU A 37 -5.09 2.85 23.39
N MET A 38 -5.40 1.92 22.48
CA MET A 38 -4.58 0.73 22.28
C MET A 38 -3.19 1.08 21.75
N GLY A 39 -3.07 2.10 20.90
CA GLY A 39 -1.79 2.63 20.46
C GLY A 39 -0.95 3.14 21.63
N THR A 40 -1.53 3.93 22.54
CA THR A 40 -0.82 4.39 23.75
C THR A 40 -0.36 3.23 24.63
N VAL A 41 -1.23 2.24 24.87
CA VAL A 41 -0.86 1.06 25.67
C VAL A 41 0.26 0.26 24.99
N THR A 42 0.19 0.11 23.66
CA THR A 42 1.23 -0.59 22.89
C THR A 42 2.58 0.12 23.00
N THR A 43 2.61 1.46 23.01
CA THR A 43 3.85 2.23 23.22
C THR A 43 4.48 1.90 24.57
N GLU A 44 3.70 1.86 25.65
CA GLU A 44 4.19 1.49 27.00
C GLU A 44 4.66 0.04 27.08
N MET A 45 4.05 -0.85 26.28
CA MET A 45 4.43 -2.26 26.14
C MET A 45 5.66 -2.50 25.23
N GLY A 46 6.43 -1.46 24.90
CA GLY A 46 7.62 -1.60 24.05
C GLY A 46 7.35 -1.48 22.55
N SER A 47 6.28 -0.78 22.17
CA SER A 47 5.88 -0.50 20.78
C SER A 47 5.51 -1.73 19.93
N SER A 48 5.25 -2.87 20.56
CA SER A 48 4.78 -4.09 19.91
C SER A 48 3.88 -4.89 20.83
N ALA A 49 2.70 -5.26 20.36
CA ALA A 49 1.76 -6.08 21.11
C ALA A 49 0.80 -6.82 20.17
N ALA A 50 0.30 -7.97 20.63
CA ALA A 50 -0.74 -8.71 19.96
C ALA A 50 -2.12 -8.15 20.32
N LEU A 51 -2.87 -7.73 19.31
CA LEU A 51 -4.25 -7.25 19.46
C LEU A 51 -5.24 -8.37 19.10
N CYS A 52 -6.16 -8.66 20.01
CA CYS A 52 -7.33 -9.50 19.76
C CYS A 52 -8.58 -8.64 19.76
N MET A 53 -9.32 -8.69 18.66
CA MET A 53 -10.54 -7.92 18.45
C MET A 53 -11.77 -8.78 18.70
N PRO A 54 -12.94 -8.17 19.00
CA PRO A 54 -14.14 -8.95 19.27
C PRO A 54 -14.54 -9.79 18.07
N SER A 55 -15.22 -10.91 18.35
CA SER A 55 -15.84 -11.74 17.31
C SER A 55 -16.85 -10.91 16.51
N MET A 56 -16.81 -11.05 15.19
CA MET A 56 -17.75 -10.38 14.29
C MET A 56 -18.92 -11.29 13.95
N VAL A 57 -20.07 -10.68 13.67
CA VAL A 57 -21.25 -11.41 13.20
C VAL A 57 -20.98 -11.90 11.78
N LEU A 58 -21.37 -13.14 11.48
CA LEU A 58 -21.14 -13.77 10.19
C LEU A 58 -21.75 -12.97 9.01
N SER A 59 -22.89 -12.31 9.23
CA SER A 59 -23.51 -11.41 8.25
C SER A 59 -22.57 -10.30 7.82
N ASP A 60 -21.88 -9.68 8.77
CA ASP A 60 -21.01 -8.53 8.53
C ASP A 60 -19.73 -8.96 7.85
N VAL A 61 -19.17 -10.11 8.25
CA VAL A 61 -18.01 -10.71 7.57
C VAL A 61 -18.33 -11.01 6.10
N ARG A 62 -19.53 -11.52 5.81
CA ARG A 62 -19.97 -11.80 4.44
C ARG A 62 -20.28 -10.53 3.63
N GLY A 63 -20.81 -9.50 4.28
CA GLY A 63 -21.21 -8.24 3.64
C GLY A 63 -20.06 -7.27 3.39
N TYR A 64 -19.08 -7.20 4.30
CA TYR A 64 -18.01 -6.19 4.30
C TYR A 64 -16.60 -6.79 4.16
N GLY A 65 -16.44 -8.11 4.29
CA GLY A 65 -15.14 -8.75 4.14
C GLY A 65 -14.72 -8.85 2.66
N VAL A 66 -13.50 -8.40 2.35
CA VAL A 66 -12.87 -8.68 1.04
C VAL A 66 -12.50 -10.16 0.99
N GLN A 67 -13.15 -10.92 0.12
CA GLN A 67 -12.97 -12.37 0.06
C GLN A 67 -11.74 -12.77 -0.75
N ARG A 68 -11.21 -13.97 -0.47
CA ARG A 68 -10.14 -14.65 -1.24
C ARG A 68 -8.79 -13.92 -1.28
N THR A 69 -8.57 -12.92 -0.42
CA THR A 69 -7.30 -12.17 -0.35
C THR A 69 -6.09 -13.06 -0.12
N GLN A 70 -6.21 -14.08 0.74
CA GLN A 70 -5.15 -15.06 0.98
C GLN A 70 -4.83 -15.91 -0.25
N SER A 71 -5.87 -16.40 -0.94
CA SER A 71 -5.69 -17.14 -2.20
C SER A 71 -5.04 -16.27 -3.26
N GLN A 72 -5.47 -15.01 -3.37
CA GLN A 72 -4.90 -14.03 -4.30
C GLN A 72 -3.41 -13.77 -4.00
N ALA A 73 -3.05 -13.53 -2.73
CA ALA A 73 -1.66 -13.36 -2.31
C ALA A 73 -0.80 -14.58 -2.67
N TRP A 74 -1.35 -15.79 -2.48
CA TRP A 74 -0.67 -17.03 -2.86
C TRP A 74 -0.45 -17.13 -4.38
N TRP A 75 -1.45 -16.80 -5.20
CA TRP A 75 -1.32 -16.82 -6.66
C TRP A 75 -0.28 -15.82 -7.16
N ILE A 76 -0.27 -14.60 -6.62
CA ILE A 76 0.72 -13.57 -6.94
C ILE A 76 2.13 -14.05 -6.53
N GLY A 77 2.29 -14.53 -5.29
CA GLY A 77 3.58 -15.05 -4.82
C GLY A 77 4.10 -16.23 -5.64
N ARG A 78 3.20 -17.13 -6.08
CA ARG A 78 3.53 -18.22 -6.99
C ARG A 78 3.98 -17.71 -8.36
N ALA A 79 3.29 -16.73 -8.93
CA ALA A 79 3.68 -16.13 -10.20
C ALA A 79 5.07 -15.50 -10.11
N VAL A 80 5.33 -14.69 -9.08
CA VAL A 80 6.65 -14.11 -8.82
C VAL A 80 7.74 -15.20 -8.72
N ALA A 81 7.49 -16.27 -7.96
CA ALA A 81 8.44 -17.37 -7.82
C ALA A 81 8.75 -18.07 -9.16
N ILE A 82 7.74 -18.29 -10.01
CA ILE A 82 7.91 -18.88 -11.35
C ILE A 82 8.67 -17.93 -12.27
N CYS A 83 8.35 -16.63 -12.26
CA CYS A 83 9.05 -15.63 -13.07
C CYS A 83 10.53 -15.57 -12.75
N ARG A 84 10.89 -15.64 -11.46
CA ARG A 84 12.30 -15.66 -11.02
C ARG A 84 13.08 -16.85 -11.57
N GLN A 85 12.44 -18.02 -11.66
CA GLN A 85 13.07 -19.22 -12.23
C GLN A 85 13.20 -19.14 -13.76
N LYS A 86 12.18 -18.59 -14.42
CA LYS A 86 12.09 -18.55 -15.89
C LYS A 86 12.60 -17.26 -16.53
N LYS A 87 13.03 -16.29 -15.72
CA LYS A 87 13.42 -14.93 -16.14
C LYS A 87 12.34 -14.23 -16.97
N TRP A 88 11.09 -14.36 -16.53
CA TRP A 88 9.95 -13.68 -17.15
C TRP A 88 9.71 -12.30 -16.52
N ALA A 89 9.03 -11.43 -17.27
CA ALA A 89 8.58 -10.14 -16.77
C ALA A 89 7.59 -10.32 -15.61
N ILE A 90 8.02 -9.96 -14.39
CA ILE A 90 7.20 -10.12 -13.18
C ILE A 90 5.90 -9.30 -13.22
N PRO A 91 5.91 -8.01 -13.61
CA PRO A 91 4.68 -7.20 -13.62
C PRO A 91 3.60 -7.80 -14.51
N ASP A 92 3.96 -8.29 -15.70
CA ASP A 92 3.01 -8.84 -16.67
C ASP A 92 2.30 -10.09 -16.13
N GLU A 93 3.02 -10.98 -15.44
CA GLU A 93 2.41 -12.17 -14.83
C GLU A 93 1.52 -11.83 -13.62
N ILE A 94 1.85 -10.77 -12.86
CA ILE A 94 0.97 -10.28 -11.80
C ILE A 94 -0.32 -9.71 -12.40
N LEU A 95 -0.20 -8.93 -13.49
CA LEU A 95 -1.34 -8.28 -14.15
C LEU A 95 -2.28 -9.27 -14.88
N LYS A 96 -1.81 -10.49 -15.18
CA LYS A 96 -2.69 -11.59 -15.62
C LYS A 96 -3.59 -12.13 -14.51
N ILE A 97 -3.20 -11.95 -13.25
CA ILE A 97 -3.93 -12.48 -12.08
C ILE A 97 -4.88 -11.42 -11.51
N GLN A 98 -4.46 -10.16 -11.47
CA GLN A 98 -5.22 -9.07 -10.89
C GLN A 98 -5.23 -7.85 -11.81
N ASN A 99 -6.40 -7.23 -11.95
CA ASN A 99 -6.56 -6.02 -12.72
C ASN A 99 -5.71 -4.88 -12.13
N GLY A 100 -4.95 -4.23 -13.00
CA GLY A 100 -4.01 -3.20 -12.60
C GLY A 100 -3.20 -2.68 -13.78
N LYS A 101 -2.17 -1.91 -13.47
CA LYS A 101 -1.25 -1.34 -14.47
C LYS A 101 0.16 -1.24 -13.90
N CYS A 102 1.15 -1.54 -14.72
CA CYS A 102 2.53 -1.15 -14.44
C CYS A 102 2.67 0.35 -14.72
N LEU A 103 2.94 1.13 -13.68
CA LEU A 103 2.97 2.59 -13.76
C LEU A 103 4.35 3.12 -14.14
N PHE A 104 5.41 2.52 -13.59
CA PHE A 104 6.78 3.04 -13.74
C PHE A 104 7.83 1.97 -13.44
N VAL A 105 8.95 2.02 -14.14
CA VAL A 105 10.15 1.22 -13.86
C VAL A 105 11.33 2.17 -13.77
N GLY A 106 12.08 2.10 -12.67
CA GLY A 106 13.09 3.12 -12.41
C GLY A 106 14.01 2.80 -11.24
N LYS A 107 14.80 3.80 -10.86
CA LYS A 107 15.68 3.78 -9.69
C LYS A 107 15.26 4.85 -8.71
N ILE A 108 15.21 4.51 -7.42
CA ILE A 108 14.95 5.48 -6.36
C ILE A 108 16.12 6.47 -6.29
N ILE A 109 15.85 7.75 -6.52
CA ILE A 109 16.84 8.83 -6.50
C ILE A 109 16.71 9.73 -5.27
N ASN A 110 15.59 9.66 -4.56
CA ASN A 110 15.43 10.38 -3.31
C ASN A 110 14.42 9.64 -2.41
N VAL A 111 14.71 9.65 -1.12
CA VAL A 111 13.81 9.18 -0.07
C VAL A 111 13.80 10.26 1.01
N SER A 112 12.65 10.84 1.26
CA SER A 112 12.41 11.73 2.40
C SER A 112 11.43 11.04 3.34
N ARG A 113 11.76 10.99 4.63
CA ARG A 113 10.87 10.43 5.65
C ARG A 113 10.96 11.20 6.95
N GLU A 114 9.83 11.32 7.61
CA GLU A 114 9.68 11.97 8.90
C GLU A 114 8.62 11.23 9.73
N VAL A 115 8.82 11.21 11.04
CA VAL A 115 7.84 10.62 11.96
C VAL A 115 7.00 11.77 12.51
N ARG A 116 5.69 11.75 12.25
CA ARG A 116 4.73 12.74 12.74
C ARG A 116 3.52 12.03 13.34
N ALA A 117 3.19 12.36 14.59
CA ALA A 117 2.02 11.83 15.29
C ALA A 117 1.91 10.28 15.29
N GLY A 118 3.04 9.56 15.37
CA GLY A 118 3.06 8.10 15.37
C GLY A 118 2.98 7.45 13.98
N PHE A 119 2.93 8.24 12.91
CA PHE A 119 2.97 7.78 11.53
C PHE A 119 4.27 8.16 10.85
N ILE A 120 4.71 7.33 9.91
CA ILE A 120 5.84 7.65 9.05
C ILE A 120 5.31 8.27 7.78
N TRP A 121 5.58 9.55 7.63
CA TRP A 121 5.28 10.32 6.44
C TRP A 121 6.51 10.43 5.58
N GLY A 122 6.32 10.48 4.28
CA GLY A 122 7.43 10.68 3.39
C GLY A 122 7.05 10.72 1.93
N GLU A 123 8.08 10.83 1.12
CA GLU A 123 8.00 10.84 -0.33
C GLU A 123 9.21 10.09 -0.88
N ILE A 124 8.97 9.23 -1.87
CA ILE A 124 10.04 8.71 -2.72
C ILE A 124 9.96 9.34 -4.11
N ARG A 125 11.13 9.57 -4.69
CA ARG A 125 11.29 9.98 -6.10
C ARG A 125 12.04 8.92 -6.86
N ILE A 126 11.51 8.55 -8.01
CA ILE A 126 12.01 7.48 -8.85
C ILE A 126 12.28 8.06 -10.23
N ALA A 127 13.51 7.95 -10.70
CA ALA A 127 13.87 8.32 -12.07
C ALA A 127 13.83 7.08 -12.97
N ARG A 128 13.52 7.26 -14.25
CA ARG A 128 13.64 6.17 -15.23
C ARG A 128 15.06 5.62 -15.27
N LEU A 129 15.18 4.33 -15.55
CA LEU A 129 16.49 3.72 -15.82
C LEU A 129 17.05 4.31 -17.11
N ARG A 130 18.36 4.58 -17.12
CA ARG A 130 19.07 5.00 -18.33
C ARG A 130 19.31 3.79 -19.24
N ASP A 131 19.54 4.02 -20.53
CA ASP A 131 19.75 2.95 -21.53
C ASP A 131 20.88 1.97 -21.16
N ASP A 132 21.91 2.45 -20.44
CA ASP A 132 23.02 1.64 -19.93
C ASP A 132 22.70 0.84 -18.65
N GLU A 133 21.58 1.15 -17.99
CA GLU A 133 21.09 0.47 -16.79
C GLU A 133 19.97 -0.55 -17.08
N VAL A 134 19.54 -0.68 -18.35
CA VAL A 134 18.51 -1.64 -18.78
C VAL A 134 19.14 -2.99 -19.08
N GLU A 135 19.04 -3.92 -18.13
CA GLU A 135 19.61 -5.28 -18.26
C GLU A 135 18.68 -6.29 -18.95
N ASP A 136 17.35 -6.03 -18.99
CA ASP A 136 16.34 -6.98 -19.49
C ASP A 136 15.28 -6.32 -20.40
N VAL A 137 14.87 -7.04 -21.45
CA VAL A 137 13.88 -6.63 -22.48
C VAL A 137 12.51 -6.30 -21.88
N SER A 138 12.15 -6.88 -20.73
CA SER A 138 10.90 -6.58 -20.01
C SER A 138 10.84 -5.15 -19.45
N SER A 139 12.00 -4.59 -19.11
CA SER A 139 12.13 -3.21 -18.63
C SER A 139 11.98 -2.20 -19.78
N ALA A 140 12.25 -2.64 -21.01
CA ALA A 140 12.25 -1.79 -22.20
C ALA A 140 10.83 -1.38 -22.65
N LEU A 141 9.82 -2.24 -22.46
CA LEU A 141 8.46 -1.97 -22.94
C LEU A 141 7.75 -0.81 -22.20
N VAL A 142 8.13 -0.53 -20.95
CA VAL A 142 7.64 0.63 -20.16
C VAL A 142 8.62 1.80 -20.21
N ALA A 143 9.89 1.56 -20.61
CA ALA A 143 10.91 2.60 -20.78
C ALA A 143 10.74 3.46 -22.05
N ASN A 144 9.93 3.01 -23.01
CA ASN A 144 9.81 3.62 -24.35
C ASN A 144 8.91 4.88 -24.45
N GLU A 145 8.69 5.62 -23.36
CA GLU A 145 8.21 7.01 -23.49
C GLU A 145 9.41 7.94 -23.26
N GLU A 146 9.86 8.59 -24.34
CA GLU A 146 10.97 9.54 -24.35
C GLU A 146 10.77 10.63 -23.28
N GLY A 147 11.63 10.68 -22.24
CA GLY A 147 11.65 11.79 -21.28
C GLY A 147 12.37 11.49 -19.95
N ASP A 148 12.90 12.53 -19.29
CA ASP A 148 13.39 12.44 -17.89
C ASP A 148 12.25 12.54 -16.88
N ASP A 149 11.11 11.92 -17.19
CA ASP A 149 9.96 11.94 -16.31
C ASP A 149 10.31 11.20 -15.01
N GLN A 150 9.88 11.77 -13.88
CA GLN A 150 10.08 11.21 -12.55
C GLN A 150 8.75 10.77 -11.96
N MET A 151 8.76 9.64 -11.25
CA MET A 151 7.63 9.23 -10.43
C MET A 151 7.82 9.71 -8.99
N ILE A 152 6.77 10.31 -8.44
CA ILE A 152 6.71 10.77 -7.05
C ILE A 152 5.62 9.99 -6.34
N ILE A 153 5.96 9.38 -5.21
CA ILE A 153 5.03 8.61 -4.38
C ILE A 153 5.08 9.13 -2.94
N PRO A 154 4.11 9.96 -2.52
CA PRO A 154 3.92 10.24 -1.10
C PRO A 154 3.34 9.02 -0.37
N PHE A 155 3.75 8.84 0.88
CA PHE A 155 3.29 7.73 1.73
C PHE A 155 3.05 8.17 3.18
N GLN A 156 2.12 7.48 3.85
CA GLN A 156 1.88 7.52 5.29
C GLN A 156 1.75 6.08 5.80
N ASN A 157 2.86 5.47 6.24
CA ASN A 157 3.04 4.02 6.43
C ASN A 157 2.84 3.18 5.15
N GLU A 158 1.87 3.54 4.30
CA GLU A 158 1.52 2.97 3.00
C GLU A 158 1.57 4.03 1.89
N ASN A 159 1.74 3.60 0.63
CA ASN A 159 1.77 4.49 -0.53
C ASN A 159 0.37 5.07 -0.81
N LEU A 160 0.27 6.40 -0.90
CA LEU A 160 -1.03 7.09 -0.98
C LEU A 160 -1.43 7.47 -2.40
N ALA A 161 -0.47 7.95 -3.18
CA ALA A 161 -0.67 8.42 -4.55
C ALA A 161 0.60 8.20 -5.37
N ALA A 162 0.46 8.20 -6.69
CA ALA A 162 1.58 8.19 -7.61
C ALA A 162 1.38 9.32 -8.63
N TYR A 163 2.40 10.16 -8.78
CA TYR A 163 2.44 11.25 -9.74
C TYR A 163 3.58 11.03 -10.72
N VAL A 164 3.37 11.39 -11.97
CA VAL A 164 4.42 11.56 -12.97
C VAL A 164 4.70 13.07 -13.09
N GLU A 165 5.92 13.46 -12.77
CA GLU A 165 6.47 14.82 -12.91
C GLU A 165 7.33 14.88 -14.18
N LYS A 166 6.99 15.79 -15.09
CA LYS A 166 7.76 16.03 -16.32
C LYS A 166 8.84 17.08 -16.10
N ARG A 167 9.80 17.19 -17.04
CA ARG A 167 10.88 18.19 -17.00
C ARG A 167 10.41 19.64 -16.89
N ASP A 168 9.21 19.96 -17.41
CA ASP A 168 8.61 21.30 -17.33
C ASP A 168 8.00 21.63 -15.96
N GLY A 169 8.08 20.69 -15.00
CA GLY A 169 7.50 20.80 -13.67
C GLY A 169 6.02 20.45 -13.60
N SER A 170 5.38 20.08 -14.72
CA SER A 170 4.00 19.61 -14.71
C SER A 170 3.88 18.25 -14.03
N ARG A 171 2.86 18.10 -13.19
CA ARG A 171 2.56 16.84 -12.48
C ARG A 171 1.21 16.30 -12.90
N SER A 172 1.19 15.01 -13.22
CA SER A 172 -0.03 14.26 -13.52
C SER A 172 -0.18 13.09 -12.55
N MET A 173 -1.36 12.94 -11.94
CA MET A 173 -1.61 11.83 -11.04
C MET A 173 -2.00 10.59 -11.84
N VAL A 174 -1.32 9.48 -11.57
CA VAL A 174 -1.48 8.21 -12.30
C VAL A 174 -1.96 7.06 -11.42
N ALA A 175 -2.04 7.24 -10.10
CA ALA A 175 -2.78 6.38 -9.18
C ALA A 175 -3.01 7.09 -7.85
N ILE A 176 -4.05 6.66 -7.12
CA ILE A 176 -4.37 7.13 -5.78
C ILE A 176 -5.14 6.06 -5.02
N VAL A 177 -5.03 6.06 -3.69
CA VAL A 177 -5.91 5.28 -2.81
C VAL A 177 -7.39 5.53 -3.16
N PRO A 178 -8.26 4.51 -3.10
CA PRO A 178 -8.03 3.20 -2.49
C PRO A 178 -7.42 2.12 -3.41
N ASP A 179 -7.00 2.47 -4.63
CA ASP A 179 -6.25 1.52 -5.45
C ASP A 179 -4.87 1.27 -4.81
N LEU A 180 -4.42 0.01 -4.82
CA LEU A 180 -3.17 -0.37 -4.16
C LEU A 180 -1.98 0.03 -5.03
N ILE A 181 -1.14 0.92 -4.51
CA ILE A 181 0.13 1.29 -5.15
C ILE A 181 1.24 0.47 -4.50
N ALA A 182 1.79 -0.50 -5.23
CA ALA A 182 2.85 -1.37 -4.75
C ALA A 182 4.18 -1.06 -5.45
N VAL A 183 5.22 -0.87 -4.65
CA VAL A 183 6.59 -0.76 -5.12
C VAL A 183 7.27 -2.10 -4.94
N LEU A 184 7.76 -2.67 -6.03
CA LEU A 184 8.44 -3.95 -6.08
C LEU A 184 9.92 -3.70 -6.35
N ASP A 185 10.79 -4.52 -5.77
CA ASP A 185 12.16 -4.64 -6.24
C ASP A 185 12.16 -5.25 -7.65
N SER A 186 12.73 -4.54 -8.63
CA SER A 186 12.71 -4.97 -10.04
C SER A 186 13.46 -6.28 -10.29
N GLN A 187 14.45 -6.62 -9.47
CA GLN A 187 15.22 -7.86 -9.64
C GLN A 187 14.49 -9.06 -9.03
N SER A 188 13.96 -8.89 -7.81
CA SER A 188 13.36 -9.99 -7.07
C SER A 188 11.85 -10.13 -7.27
N GLY A 189 11.16 -9.07 -7.68
CA GLY A 189 9.70 -8.96 -7.65
C GLY A 189 9.10 -8.92 -6.24
N SER A 190 9.93 -8.79 -5.21
CA SER A 190 9.47 -8.76 -3.83
C SER A 190 8.89 -7.39 -3.51
N HIS A 191 7.85 -7.34 -2.68
CA HIS A 191 7.29 -6.09 -2.20
C HIS A 191 8.30 -5.35 -1.31
N LEU A 192 8.43 -4.05 -1.53
CA LEU A 192 9.19 -3.14 -0.67
C LEU A 192 8.22 -2.32 0.17
N GLY A 193 8.26 -2.53 1.50
CA GLY A 193 7.55 -1.67 2.43
C GLY A 193 8.19 -0.29 2.50
N THR A 194 7.44 0.73 2.92
CA THR A 194 7.90 2.13 3.01
C THR A 194 9.18 2.29 3.85
N GLN A 195 9.36 1.43 4.85
CA GLN A 195 10.55 1.36 5.71
C GLN A 195 11.83 0.93 4.97
N MET A 196 11.68 0.14 3.91
CA MET A 196 12.77 -0.47 3.14
C MET A 196 13.28 0.44 2.01
N TYR A 197 12.55 1.52 1.70
CA TYR A 197 12.93 2.43 0.63
C TYR A 197 14.29 3.06 0.90
N SER A 198 15.19 2.90 -0.06
CA SER A 198 16.57 3.36 0.00
C SER A 198 17.00 3.88 -1.36
N TYR A 199 17.89 4.87 -1.35
CA TYR A 199 18.50 5.40 -2.57
C TYR A 199 19.18 4.28 -3.37
N GLY A 200 19.03 4.31 -4.70
CA GLY A 200 19.70 3.40 -5.62
C GLY A 200 18.96 2.08 -5.88
N LEU A 201 17.89 1.78 -5.14
CA LEU A 201 17.08 0.59 -5.41
C LEU A 201 16.41 0.70 -6.78
N ARG A 202 16.57 -0.35 -7.60
CA ARG A 202 15.81 -0.50 -8.85
C ARG A 202 14.43 -1.06 -8.51
N VAL A 203 13.39 -0.34 -8.91
CA VAL A 203 12.03 -0.64 -8.52
C VAL A 203 11.06 -0.61 -9.69
N THR A 204 10.02 -1.42 -9.58
CA THR A 204 8.87 -1.41 -10.47
C THR A 204 7.64 -1.03 -9.66
N VAL A 205 6.96 0.02 -10.09
CA VAL A 205 5.74 0.52 -9.46
C VAL A 205 4.55 -0.02 -10.24
N ILE A 206 3.68 -0.75 -9.54
CA ILE A 206 2.41 -1.21 -10.08
C ILE A 206 1.26 -0.63 -9.27
N ALA A 207 0.13 -0.39 -9.93
CA ALA A 207 -1.13 -0.13 -9.28
C ALA A 207 -2.10 -1.28 -9.53
N LEU A 208 -2.76 -1.76 -8.48
CA LEU A 208 -3.73 -2.85 -8.53
C LEU A 208 -5.09 -2.30 -8.10
N ALA A 209 -6.15 -2.66 -8.84
CA ALA A 209 -7.49 -2.21 -8.54
C ALA A 209 -7.93 -2.69 -7.15
N GLY A 210 -8.39 -1.75 -6.32
CA GLY A 210 -8.94 -2.05 -5.01
C GLY A 210 -10.27 -2.80 -5.11
N SER A 211 -10.66 -3.50 -4.04
CA SER A 211 -12.00 -4.10 -3.95
C SER A 211 -13.09 -3.04 -4.18
N PRO A 212 -14.18 -3.33 -4.90
CA PRO A 212 -15.29 -2.39 -5.09
C PRO A 212 -15.85 -1.82 -3.78
N LEU A 213 -15.74 -2.57 -2.68
CA LEU A 213 -16.14 -2.13 -1.33
C LEU A 213 -15.45 -0.82 -0.91
N TRP A 214 -14.19 -0.64 -1.30
CA TRP A 214 -13.41 0.57 -0.98
C TRP A 214 -13.88 1.82 -1.70
N THR A 215 -14.64 1.64 -2.79
CA THR A 215 -15.12 2.76 -3.62
C THR A 215 -16.57 3.13 -3.34
N THR A 216 -17.18 2.46 -2.37
CA THR A 216 -18.43 2.93 -1.76
C THR A 216 -18.16 4.21 -0.97
N GLU A 217 -19.21 5.00 -0.72
CA GLU A 217 -19.08 6.23 0.08
C GLU A 217 -18.49 5.97 1.48
N ALA A 218 -18.86 4.85 2.09
CA ALA A 218 -18.32 4.48 3.39
C ALA A 218 -16.85 4.02 3.29
N GLY A 219 -16.48 3.25 2.25
CA GLY A 219 -15.08 2.88 1.99
C GLY A 219 -14.19 4.10 1.74
N LEU A 220 -14.66 5.07 0.95
CA LEU A 220 -13.93 6.31 0.66
C LEU A 220 -13.78 7.22 1.88
N ARG A 221 -14.79 7.29 2.75
CA ARG A 221 -14.67 8.00 4.04
C ARG A 221 -13.61 7.38 4.94
N CYS A 222 -13.37 6.08 4.82
CA CYS A 222 -12.45 5.34 5.67
C CYS A 222 -11.01 5.31 5.15
N GLY A 223 -10.82 5.03 3.86
CA GLY A 223 -9.51 4.81 3.25
C GLY A 223 -9.36 5.44 1.87
N GLY A 224 -10.23 6.39 1.53
CA GLY A 224 -10.07 7.23 0.35
C GLY A 224 -9.14 8.42 0.60
N PRO A 225 -8.89 9.25 -0.42
CA PRO A 225 -7.95 10.37 -0.34
C PRO A 225 -8.20 11.32 0.82
N SER A 226 -9.46 11.64 1.11
CA SER A 226 -9.83 12.56 2.19
C SER A 226 -9.52 12.03 3.59
N ALA A 227 -9.32 10.72 3.74
CA ALA A 227 -8.92 10.13 5.02
C ALA A 227 -7.44 10.43 5.38
N PHE A 228 -6.62 10.81 4.39
CA PHE A 228 -5.17 11.00 4.55
C PHE A 228 -4.73 12.49 4.49
N GLY A 229 -5.66 13.45 4.59
CA GLY A 229 -5.36 14.89 4.48
C GLY A 229 -5.42 15.39 3.03
N ASP A 230 -4.96 16.63 2.76
CA ASP A 230 -5.03 17.35 1.47
C ASP A 230 -4.24 16.68 0.31
N VAL A 231 -4.56 15.43 -0.01
CA VAL A 231 -4.21 14.81 -1.28
C VAL A 231 -5.21 15.35 -2.30
N PRO A 232 -4.77 16.06 -3.37
CA PRO A 232 -5.66 16.63 -4.36
C PRO A 232 -6.65 15.56 -4.88
N SER A 233 -7.94 15.79 -4.68
CA SER A 233 -9.01 14.89 -5.12
C SER A 233 -9.22 15.02 -6.63
N ILE A 234 -8.28 14.52 -7.43
CA ILE A 234 -8.49 14.33 -8.86
C ILE A 234 -8.99 12.89 -9.06
N THR A 235 -10.05 12.73 -9.84
CA THR A 235 -10.66 11.41 -10.08
C THR A 235 -9.78 10.62 -11.05
N TYR A 236 -8.76 9.93 -10.53
CA TYR A 236 -8.12 8.82 -11.24
C TYR A 236 -8.89 7.53 -10.90
N LYS A 237 -9.26 6.76 -11.93
CA LYS A 237 -9.86 5.43 -11.76
C LYS A 237 -9.09 4.43 -12.62
N LEU A 238 -8.52 3.39 -11.99
CA LEU A 238 -8.07 2.24 -12.75
C LEU A 238 -9.26 1.61 -13.51
N PRO A 239 -9.04 1.11 -14.73
CA PRO A 239 -10.00 0.22 -15.39
C PRO A 239 -10.21 -0.99 -14.48
N ARG A 240 -11.46 -1.24 -14.10
CA ARG A 240 -11.83 -2.39 -13.24
C ARG A 240 -12.16 -3.62 -14.03
#